data_AF-A0A842WQG3-F1
#
_entry.id   AF-A0A842WQG3-F1
#
_cell.length_a   1.000
_cell.length_b   1.000
_cell.length_c   1.000
_cell.angle_alpha   90.00
_cell.angle_beta   90.00
_cell.angle_gamma   90.00
#
_symmetry.space_group_name_H-M   'P 1'
#
loop_
_entity.id
_entity.type
_entity.pdbx_description
1 polymer ?
#
loop_
_entity_poly.entity_id
_entity_poly.type
_entity_poly.pdbx_seq_one_letter_code
_entity_poly.pdbx_strand_id
1 'polypeptide(L)'
;MPNDILYDALEDLSKAIHRFEMMDFTDMKVWDESIAKSRIEMMVENFEIALHEAEKIAKNNHSMGALKRIQMMQQQIDSSKLVVLERIERISTSEKNLITLLKAFEALIIKFELTTPDDSDIARLRSMMYRVETHLRERPVSENSVQRAKNIINRARNIYSSY
;
A
#
# COMPACT_ATOMS: atom_id res chain seq x y z
N MET A 1 2.32 -5.78 43.05
CA MET A 1 1.47 -6.23 41.93
C MET A 1 0.84 -5.10 41.07
N PRO A 2 1.08 -3.78 41.28
CA PRO A 2 0.73 -2.75 40.27
C PRO A 2 1.74 -2.64 39.11
N ASN A 3 3.00 -3.05 39.33
CA ASN A 3 4.06 -2.93 38.33
C ASN A 3 3.91 -3.95 37.20
N ASP A 4 3.49 -5.18 37.49
CA ASP A 4 3.38 -6.25 36.48
C ASP A 4 2.34 -5.89 35.39
N ILE A 5 1.20 -5.35 35.80
CA ILE A 5 0.14 -4.86 34.89
C ILE A 5 0.66 -3.76 33.94
N LEU A 6 1.49 -2.85 34.45
CA LEU A 6 2.05 -1.77 33.63
C LEU A 6 3.10 -2.31 32.65
N TYR A 7 3.91 -3.28 33.05
CA TYR A 7 4.91 -3.89 32.17
C TYR A 7 4.25 -4.71 31.06
N ASP A 8 3.23 -5.50 31.39
CA ASP A 8 2.48 -6.31 30.41
C ASP A 8 1.80 -5.40 29.37
N ALA A 9 1.13 -4.33 29.81
CA ALA A 9 0.49 -3.38 28.90
C ALA A 9 1.49 -2.71 27.93
N LEU A 10 2.67 -2.32 28.43
CA LEU A 10 3.73 -1.73 27.60
C LEU A 10 4.34 -2.75 26.62
N GLU A 11 4.46 -4.02 27.02
CA GLU A 11 4.94 -5.08 26.14
C GLU A 11 3.95 -5.36 25.00
N ASP A 12 2.65 -5.45 25.31
CA ASP A 12 1.61 -5.66 24.32
C ASP A 12 1.50 -4.49 23.33
N LEU A 13 1.61 -3.26 23.82
CA LEU A 13 1.72 -2.06 23.00
C LEU A 13 2.94 -2.14 22.07
N SER A 14 4.12 -2.48 22.59
CA SER A 14 5.34 -2.60 21.78
C SER A 14 5.19 -3.67 20.68
N LYS A 15 4.59 -4.82 21.00
CA LYS A 15 4.32 -5.88 20.01
C LYS A 15 3.32 -5.42 18.96
N ALA A 16 2.29 -4.69 19.35
CA ALA A 16 1.28 -4.18 18.44
C ALA A 16 1.87 -3.11 17.50
N ILE A 17 2.69 -2.18 17.99
CA ILE A 17 3.42 -1.19 17.16
C ILE A 17 4.31 -1.90 16.15
N HIS A 18 5.07 -2.91 16.59
CA HIS A 18 5.92 -3.67 15.68
C HIS A 18 5.11 -4.36 14.58
N ARG A 19 3.95 -4.95 14.91
CA ARG A 19 3.06 -5.53 13.90
C ARG A 19 2.53 -4.48 12.92
N PHE A 20 2.22 -3.27 13.38
CA PHE A 20 1.77 -2.16 12.54
C PHE A 20 2.84 -1.70 11.56
N GLU A 21 4.09 -1.58 12.01
CA GLU A 21 5.24 -1.23 11.15
C GLU A 21 5.53 -2.29 10.09
N MET A 22 5.34 -3.55 10.44
CA MET A 22 5.57 -4.69 9.55
C MET A 22 4.37 -5.00 8.65
N MET A 23 3.28 -4.23 8.72
CA MET A 23 2.14 -4.45 7.83
C MET A 23 2.55 -4.22 6.38
N ASP A 24 2.35 -5.24 5.56
CA ASP A 24 2.54 -5.12 4.13
C ASP A 24 1.26 -4.63 3.46
N PHE A 25 1.29 -3.39 2.97
CA PHE A 25 0.15 -2.75 2.32
C PHE A 25 0.01 -3.13 0.84
N THR A 26 0.95 -3.92 0.29
CA THR A 26 0.83 -4.45 -1.08
C THR A 26 -0.19 -5.57 -1.18
N ASP A 27 -0.40 -6.32 -0.09
CA ASP A 27 -1.38 -7.42 0.01
C ASP A 27 -2.71 -7.00 0.63
N MET A 28 -2.75 -5.84 1.30
CA MET A 28 -4.04 -5.27 1.61
C MET A 28 -4.80 -5.14 0.30
N LYS A 29 -6.03 -5.63 0.28
CA LYS A 29 -7.04 -5.31 -0.72
C LYS A 29 -7.35 -3.80 -0.68
N VAL A 30 -6.33 -2.95 -0.89
CA VAL A 30 -6.36 -1.49 -1.01
C VAL A 30 -6.94 -1.16 -2.38
N TRP A 31 -8.15 -1.66 -2.65
CA TRP A 31 -8.91 -1.26 -3.83
C TRP A 31 -9.48 0.13 -3.65
N ASP A 32 -9.45 0.63 -2.41
CA ASP A 32 -9.81 1.98 -2.08
C ASP A 32 -8.77 2.53 -1.09
N GLU A 33 -8.04 3.54 -1.56
CA GLU A 33 -7.15 4.36 -0.75
C GLU A 33 -7.87 4.85 0.52
N SER A 34 -9.15 5.18 0.42
CA SER A 34 -10.01 5.59 1.54
C SER A 34 -10.16 4.48 2.58
N ILE A 35 -10.39 3.24 2.15
CA ILE A 35 -10.53 2.09 3.07
C ILE A 35 -9.21 1.80 3.77
N ALA A 36 -8.09 1.86 3.06
CA ALA A 36 -6.78 1.65 3.67
C ALA A 36 -6.44 2.75 4.68
N LYS A 37 -6.67 4.03 4.32
CA LYS A 37 -6.50 5.17 5.23
C LYS A 37 -7.38 5.03 6.47
N SER A 38 -8.66 4.72 6.30
CA SER A 38 -9.59 4.52 7.41
C SER A 38 -9.16 3.39 8.35
N ARG A 39 -8.64 2.28 7.83
CA ARG A 39 -8.10 1.19 8.67
C ARG A 39 -6.89 1.63 9.49
N ILE A 40 -6.00 2.42 8.90
CA ILE A 40 -4.85 2.98 9.59
C ILE A 40 -5.27 3.94 10.69
N GLU A 41 -6.23 4.82 10.40
CA GLU A 41 -6.80 5.74 11.38
C GLU A 41 -7.41 4.96 12.57
N MET A 42 -8.17 3.90 12.29
CA MET A 42 -8.75 3.05 13.34
C MET A 42 -7.68 2.33 14.18
N MET A 43 -6.59 1.88 13.56
CA MET A 43 -5.47 1.25 14.28
C MET A 43 -4.75 2.26 15.18
N VAL A 44 -4.50 3.47 14.67
CA VAL A 44 -3.88 4.56 15.42
C VAL A 44 -4.76 4.96 16.61
N GLU A 45 -6.06 5.10 16.40
CA GLU A 45 -7.02 5.40 17.48
C GLU A 45 -6.98 4.33 18.59
N ASN A 46 -6.95 3.04 18.22
CA ASN A 46 -6.81 1.96 19.20
C ASN A 46 -5.50 2.03 19.99
N PHE A 47 -4.41 2.46 19.35
CA PHE A 47 -3.16 2.67 20.06
C PHE A 47 -3.22 3.88 20.99
N GLU A 48 -3.81 5.00 20.57
CA GLU A 48 -3.95 6.20 21.39
C GLU A 48 -4.75 5.90 22.67
N ILE A 49 -5.81 5.11 22.57
CA ILE A 49 -6.58 4.63 23.73
C ILE A 49 -5.69 3.80 24.66
N ALA A 50 -4.97 2.82 24.13
CA ALA A 50 -4.11 1.94 24.94
C ALA A 50 -2.93 2.70 25.58
N LEU A 51 -2.34 3.67 24.87
CA LEU A 51 -1.32 4.56 25.42
C LEU A 51 -1.87 5.43 26.55
N HIS A 52 -3.08 5.97 26.40
CA HIS A 52 -3.74 6.76 27.43
C HIS A 52 -4.00 5.94 28.71
N GLU A 53 -4.45 4.68 28.57
CA GLU A 53 -4.63 3.78 29.71
C GLU A 53 -3.30 3.45 30.41
N ALA A 54 -2.26 3.13 29.63
CA ALA A 54 -0.92 2.89 30.15
C ALA A 54 -0.38 4.14 30.89
N GLU A 55 -0.64 5.33 30.37
CA GLU A 55 -0.22 6.60 30.99
C GLU A 55 -0.92 6.82 32.32
N LYS A 56 -2.23 6.56 32.38
CA LYS A 56 -3.02 6.65 33.62
C LYS A 56 -2.48 5.70 34.68
N ILE A 57 -2.17 4.45 34.33
CA ILE A 57 -1.58 3.47 35.25
C ILE A 57 -0.18 3.92 35.69
N ALA A 58 0.65 4.40 34.77
CA ALA A 58 2.00 4.88 35.06
C ALA A 58 2.00 6.09 36.02
N LYS A 59 1.08 7.04 35.83
CA LYS A 59 0.88 8.19 36.73
C LYS A 59 0.48 7.75 38.14
N ASN A 60 -0.49 6.84 38.23
CA ASN A 60 -0.94 6.30 39.53
C ASN A 60 0.17 5.52 40.26
N ASN A 61 1.08 4.90 39.51
CA ASN A 61 2.25 4.20 40.05
C ASN A 61 3.49 5.09 40.22
N HIS A 62 3.40 6.40 39.93
CA HIS A 62 4.51 7.36 39.95
C HIS A 62 5.76 6.91 39.15
N SER A 63 5.56 6.14 38.08
CA SER A 63 6.67 5.56 37.30
C SER A 63 7.12 6.48 36.18
N MET A 64 8.11 7.33 36.46
CA MET A 64 8.71 8.23 35.46
C MET A 64 9.34 7.47 34.28
N GLY A 65 9.91 6.29 34.53
CA GLY A 65 10.47 5.45 33.47
C GLY A 65 9.41 4.95 32.50
N ALA A 66 8.23 4.56 33.00
CA ALA A 66 7.11 4.16 32.16
C ALA A 66 6.53 5.32 31.36
N LEU A 67 6.37 6.50 31.98
CA LEU A 67 5.89 7.70 31.27
C LEU A 67 6.81 8.09 30.11
N LYS A 68 8.14 8.01 30.31
CA LYS A 68 9.11 8.26 29.24
C LYS A 68 8.96 7.24 28.10
N ARG A 69 8.78 5.95 28.41
CA ARG A 69 8.57 4.90 27.41
C ARG A 69 7.28 5.13 26.61
N ILE A 70 6.19 5.49 27.28
CA ILE A 70 4.90 5.80 26.65
C ILE A 70 5.06 6.96 25.67
N GLN A 71 5.75 8.03 26.07
CA GLN A 71 6.01 9.16 25.18
C GLN A 71 6.81 8.76 23.94
N MET A 72 7.82 7.88 24.08
CA MET A 72 8.58 7.35 22.94
C MET A 72 7.71 6.49 22.02
N MET A 73 6.82 5.66 22.59
CA MET A 73 5.87 4.85 21.82
C MET A 73 4.88 5.73 21.04
N GLN A 74 4.37 6.82 21.64
CA GLN A 74 3.52 7.78 20.92
C GLN A 74 4.24 8.35 19.70
N GLN A 75 5.47 8.83 19.87
CA GLN A 75 6.28 9.36 18.76
C GLN A 75 6.52 8.31 17.67
N GLN A 76 6.76 7.05 18.07
CA GLN A 76 6.94 5.95 17.13
C GLN A 76 5.66 5.72 16.30
N ILE A 77 4.49 5.70 16.93
CA ILE A 77 3.21 5.53 16.23
C ILE A 77 2.95 6.66 15.25
N ASP A 78 3.16 7.91 15.67
CA ASP A 78 2.97 9.08 14.82
C ASP A 78 3.87 9.01 13.58
N SER A 79 5.14 8.62 13.77
CA SER A 79 6.09 8.45 12.68
C SER A 79 5.71 7.30 11.74
N SER A 80 5.29 6.16 12.29
CA SER A 80 4.90 4.98 11.52
C SER A 80 3.61 5.23 10.74
N LYS A 81 2.65 5.97 11.32
CA LYS A 81 1.43 6.42 10.63
C LYS A 81 1.77 7.21 9.37
N LEU A 82 2.67 8.18 9.47
CA LEU A 82 3.07 9.01 8.33
C LEU A 82 3.68 8.16 7.20
N VAL A 83 4.65 7.30 7.53
CA VAL A 83 5.33 6.43 6.56
C VAL A 83 4.33 5.51 5.85
N VAL A 84 3.38 4.95 6.59
CA VAL A 84 2.35 4.06 6.03
C VAL A 84 1.41 4.82 5.10
N LEU A 85 0.94 6.02 5.50
CA LEU A 85 0.08 6.85 4.66
C LEU A 85 0.78 7.25 3.34
N GLU A 86 2.05 7.65 3.40
CA GLU A 86 2.85 7.94 2.21
C GLU A 86 3.03 6.71 1.31
N ARG A 87 3.15 5.51 1.88
CA ARG A 87 3.23 4.26 1.12
C ARG A 87 1.91 3.96 0.41
N ILE A 88 0.78 4.12 1.10
CA ILE A 88 -0.57 3.96 0.53
C ILE A 88 -0.77 4.92 -0.65
N GLU A 89 -0.40 6.19 -0.49
CA GLU A 89 -0.53 7.20 -1.55
C GLU A 89 0.33 6.87 -2.78
N ARG A 90 1.57 6.42 -2.57
CA ARG A 90 2.46 5.98 -3.67
C ARG A 90 1.87 4.80 -4.45
N ILE A 91 1.31 3.80 -3.75
CA ILE A 91 0.65 2.65 -4.38
C ILE A 91 -0.59 3.11 -5.15
N SER A 92 -1.45 3.92 -4.54
CA SER A 92 -2.67 4.46 -5.18
C SER A 92 -2.34 5.25 -6.45
N THR A 93 -1.32 6.09 -6.41
CA THR A 93 -0.85 6.86 -7.56
C THR A 93 -0.28 5.95 -8.66
N SER A 94 0.52 4.96 -8.28
CA SER A 94 1.04 3.96 -9.20
C SER A 94 -0.08 3.19 -9.91
N GLU A 95 -1.11 2.78 -9.17
CA GLU A 95 -2.30 2.10 -9.69
C GLU A 95 -3.07 2.96 -10.69
N LYS A 96 -3.38 4.21 -10.33
CA LYS A 96 -4.08 5.16 -11.22
C LYS A 96 -3.32 5.34 -12.54
N ASN A 97 -1.99 5.43 -12.46
CA ASN A 97 -1.13 5.55 -13.64
C ASN A 97 -1.16 4.27 -14.50
N LEU A 98 -1.07 3.09 -13.89
CA LEU A 98 -1.16 1.82 -14.60
C LEU A 98 -2.52 1.67 -15.28
N ILE A 99 -3.62 1.92 -14.58
CA ILE A 99 -4.98 1.84 -15.13
C ILE A 99 -5.13 2.75 -16.35
N THR A 100 -4.59 3.97 -16.28
CA THR A 100 -4.62 4.92 -17.41
C THR A 100 -3.84 4.37 -18.61
N LEU A 101 -2.65 3.82 -18.36
CA LEU A 101 -1.83 3.19 -19.39
C LEU A 101 -2.53 1.98 -20.02
N LEU A 102 -3.13 1.11 -19.20
CA LEU A 102 -3.87 -0.08 -19.65
C LEU A 102 -5.09 0.28 -20.49
N LYS A 103 -5.86 1.32 -20.11
CA LYS A 103 -7.00 1.79 -20.91
C LYS A 103 -6.58 2.24 -22.31
N ALA A 104 -5.50 3.03 -22.40
CA ALA A 104 -4.97 3.44 -23.68
C ALA A 104 -4.45 2.25 -24.49
N PHE A 105 -3.87 1.25 -23.82
CA PHE A 105 -3.32 0.06 -24.46
C PHE A 105 -4.43 -0.85 -25.02
N GLU A 106 -5.48 -1.08 -24.23
CA GLU A 106 -6.68 -1.79 -24.66
C GLU A 106 -7.34 -1.12 -25.87
N ALA A 107 -7.45 0.22 -25.87
CA ALA A 107 -7.99 0.96 -27.01
C ALA A 107 -7.16 0.74 -28.29
N LEU A 108 -5.83 0.70 -28.17
CA LEU A 108 -4.95 0.40 -29.30
C LEU A 108 -5.12 -1.05 -29.79
N ILE A 109 -5.20 -2.02 -28.87
CA ILE A 109 -5.47 -3.42 -29.21
C ILE A 109 -6.79 -3.56 -29.97
N ILE A 110 -7.86 -2.90 -29.50
CA ILE A 110 -9.15 -2.91 -30.18
C ILE A 110 -9.04 -2.30 -31.58
N LYS A 111 -8.26 -1.22 -31.77
CA LYS A 111 -8.00 -0.66 -33.10
C LYS A 111 -7.38 -1.70 -34.04
N PHE A 112 -6.38 -2.47 -33.58
CA PHE A 112 -5.73 -3.52 -34.36
C PHE A 112 -6.66 -4.68 -34.73
N GLU A 113 -7.65 -4.97 -33.89
CA GLU A 113 -8.63 -6.03 -34.16
C GLU A 113 -9.68 -5.60 -35.19
N LEU A 114 -9.90 -4.29 -35.33
CA LEU A 114 -10.93 -3.73 -36.21
C LEU A 114 -10.38 -3.19 -37.54
N THR A 115 -9.07 -2.91 -37.60
CA THR A 115 -8.44 -2.24 -38.73
C THR A 115 -7.06 -2.82 -39.03
N THR A 116 -6.60 -2.70 -40.27
CA THR A 116 -5.22 -3.04 -40.63
C THR A 116 -4.26 -2.01 -40.01
N PRO A 117 -3.36 -2.41 -39.10
CA PRO A 117 -2.43 -1.49 -38.46
C PRO A 117 -1.36 -1.02 -39.44
N ASP A 118 -0.94 0.23 -39.28
CA ASP A 118 0.26 0.76 -39.96
C ASP A 118 1.53 0.59 -39.09
N ASP A 119 2.70 0.91 -39.66
CA ASP A 119 3.98 0.78 -38.95
C ASP A 119 4.04 1.63 -37.66
N SER A 120 3.35 2.78 -37.65
CA SER A 120 3.26 3.67 -36.48
C SER A 120 2.43 3.04 -35.37
N ASP A 121 1.31 2.40 -35.72
CA ASP A 121 0.49 1.62 -34.80
C ASP A 121 1.30 0.48 -34.19
N ILE A 122 2.05 -0.27 -34.99
CA ILE A 122 2.90 -1.39 -34.53
C ILE A 122 4.01 -0.88 -33.58
N ALA A 123 4.65 0.24 -33.91
CA ALA A 123 5.65 0.87 -33.04
C ALA A 123 5.02 1.32 -31.70
N ARG A 124 3.81 1.89 -31.75
CA ARG A 124 3.06 2.32 -30.56
C ARG A 124 2.69 1.13 -29.69
N LEU A 125 2.24 0.01 -30.27
CA LEU A 125 1.90 -1.22 -29.53
C LEU A 125 3.12 -1.75 -28.75
N ARG A 126 4.28 -1.83 -29.41
CA ARG A 126 5.55 -2.25 -28.77
C ARG A 126 5.96 -1.31 -27.64
N SER A 127 5.88 0.01 -27.87
CA SER A 127 6.17 1.01 -26.85
C SER A 127 5.25 0.89 -25.63
N MET A 128 3.95 0.66 -25.85
CA MET A 128 2.99 0.50 -24.75
C MET A 128 3.23 -0.80 -23.96
N MET A 129 3.52 -1.91 -24.63
CA MET A 129 3.93 -3.15 -23.96
C MET A 129 5.13 -2.92 -23.04
N TYR A 130 6.19 -2.32 -23.57
CA TYR A 130 7.41 -2.03 -22.80
C TYR A 130 7.11 -1.14 -21.58
N ARG A 131 6.30 -0.08 -21.75
CA ARG A 131 5.92 0.82 -20.66
C ARG A 131 5.12 0.11 -19.57
N VAL A 132 4.19 -0.77 -19.94
CA VAL A 132 3.42 -1.56 -18.97
C VAL A 132 4.36 -2.50 -18.22
N GLU A 133 5.19 -3.26 -18.91
CA GLU A 133 6.14 -4.19 -18.27
C GLU A 133 7.14 -3.49 -17.35
N THR A 134 7.62 -2.32 -17.76
CA THR A 134 8.49 -1.47 -16.93
C THR A 134 7.74 -1.00 -15.68
N HIS A 135 6.51 -0.51 -15.83
CA HIS A 135 5.69 -0.08 -14.69
C HIS A 135 5.45 -1.21 -13.69
N LEU A 136 5.13 -2.41 -14.16
CA LEU A 136 4.92 -3.58 -13.31
C LEU A 136 6.19 -4.02 -12.56
N ARG A 137 7.37 -3.77 -13.12
CA ARG A 137 8.67 -4.15 -12.52
C ARG A 137 9.13 -3.13 -11.48
N GLU A 138 8.94 -1.85 -11.77
CA GLU A 138 9.55 -0.76 -11.00
C GLU A 138 8.63 -0.19 -9.94
N ARG A 139 7.31 -0.37 -10.06
CA ARG A 139 6.34 0.29 -9.20
C ARG A 139 5.43 -0.70 -8.50
N PRO A 140 5.10 -0.47 -7.22
CA PRO A 140 4.16 -1.31 -6.54
C PRO A 140 2.77 -1.11 -7.16
N VAL A 141 2.13 -2.23 -7.45
CA VAL A 141 0.76 -2.35 -7.94
C VAL A 141 0.18 -3.64 -7.37
N SER A 142 -1.14 -3.72 -7.35
CA SER A 142 -1.92 -4.85 -6.88
C SER A 142 -1.84 -6.04 -7.84
N GLU A 143 -2.00 -7.25 -7.29
CA GLU A 143 -1.96 -8.49 -8.07
C GLU A 143 -3.05 -8.53 -9.16
N ASN A 144 -4.25 -7.96 -8.93
CA ASN A 144 -5.26 -7.93 -10.00
C ASN A 144 -4.85 -7.02 -11.15
N SER A 145 -4.22 -5.86 -10.87
CA SER A 145 -3.70 -4.98 -11.92
C SER A 145 -2.55 -5.64 -12.66
N VAL A 146 -1.68 -6.38 -11.97
CA VAL A 146 -0.65 -7.24 -12.58
C VAL A 146 -1.30 -8.28 -13.51
N GLN A 147 -2.32 -9.00 -13.03
CA GLN A 147 -2.99 -10.04 -13.82
C GLN A 147 -3.72 -9.46 -15.03
N ARG A 148 -4.42 -8.33 -14.87
CA ARG A 148 -5.05 -7.61 -15.99
C ARG A 148 -4.01 -7.17 -17.02
N ALA A 149 -2.91 -6.57 -16.57
CA ALA A 149 -1.82 -6.14 -17.44
C ALA A 149 -1.21 -7.33 -18.21
N LYS A 150 -0.95 -8.46 -17.54
CA LYS A 150 -0.47 -9.70 -18.18
C LYS A 150 -1.43 -10.18 -19.27
N ASN A 151 -2.74 -10.18 -19.01
CA ASN A 151 -3.75 -10.59 -19.99
C ASN A 151 -3.72 -9.68 -21.24
N ILE A 152 -3.64 -8.36 -21.04
CA ILE A 152 -3.59 -7.37 -22.13
C ILE A 152 -2.30 -7.54 -22.95
N ILE A 153 -1.14 -7.68 -22.27
CA ILE A 153 0.15 -7.91 -22.94
C ILE A 153 0.11 -9.19 -23.78
N ASN A 154 -0.45 -10.28 -23.25
CA ASN A 154 -0.54 -11.54 -23.98
C ASN A 154 -1.44 -11.42 -25.21
N ARG A 155 -2.57 -10.71 -25.11
CA ARG A 155 -3.44 -10.41 -26.25
C ARG A 155 -2.70 -9.59 -27.31
N ALA A 156 -1.96 -8.56 -26.91
CA ALA A 156 -1.15 -7.75 -27.83
C ALA A 156 -0.05 -8.57 -28.53
N ARG A 157 0.61 -9.49 -27.81
CA ARG A 157 1.60 -10.41 -28.39
C ARG A 157 1.00 -11.31 -29.46
N ASN A 158 -0.20 -11.85 -29.23
CA ASN A 158 -0.86 -12.72 -30.20
C ASN A 158 -1.23 -11.96 -31.48
N ILE A 159 -1.70 -10.73 -31.34
CA ILE A 159 -1.96 -9.84 -32.49
C ILE A 159 -0.66 -9.57 -33.24
N TYR A 160 0.39 -9.18 -32.51
CA TYR A 160 1.70 -8.88 -33.11
C TYR A 160 2.28 -10.07 -33.88
N SER A 161 2.18 -11.30 -33.36
CA SER A 161 2.68 -12.50 -34.03
C SER A 161 1.91 -12.89 -35.30
N SER A 162 0.77 -12.24 -35.57
CA SER A 162 -0.06 -12.47 -36.75
C SER A 162 0.28 -11.54 -37.92
N TYR A 163 1.21 -10.60 -37.72
CA TYR A 163 1.72 -9.63 -38.71
C TYR A 163 3.24 -9.76 -38.85
#